data_AF-A0A7C9D7S2-F1
#
_entry.id   AF-A0A7C9D7S2-F1
#
_cell.length_a   1.000
_cell.length_b   1.000
_cell.length_c   1.000
_cell.angle_alpha   90.00
_cell.angle_beta   90.00
_cell.angle_gamma   90.00
#
_symmetry.space_group_name_H-M   'P 1'
#
loop_
_entity.id
_entity.type
_entity.pdbx_description
1 polymer ?
#
loop_
_entity_poly.entity_id
_entity_poly.type
_entity_poly.pdbx_seq_one_letter_code
_entity_poly.pdbx_strand_id
1 'polypeptide(L)'
;AQEPYQLNGQYSQFTLLTMTYEARLWNLKMFIRHYSRCASVRDIVVVWNKGKAPEQSEFDSAVPVRIRVEELNSLNNRFKIDPLIKNRAVLELDDDIMMTCDDVERGFKVWREHPDRIVGFYPRLVDGSLKYRAEKYARRKKGYNMILTGAAFMDTRMAFSRYWSEEAKAGRTLVDKLFNCEDVLLNYLYANASSS
;
A
#
# COMPACT_ATOMS: atom_id res chain seq x y z
N ALA A 1 11.78 10.39 16.11
CA ALA A 1 10.41 10.04 15.69
C ALA A 1 9.47 10.63 16.74
N GLN A 2 8.39 11.31 16.35
CA GLN A 2 7.33 11.65 17.31
C GLN A 2 6.80 10.36 17.96
N GLU A 3 6.35 10.47 19.21
CA GLU A 3 5.76 9.35 19.94
C GLU A 3 4.54 8.80 19.19
N PRO A 4 4.31 7.47 19.22
CA PRO A 4 3.18 6.87 18.52
C PRO A 4 1.86 7.49 18.98
N TYR A 5 0.94 7.73 18.04
CA TYR A 5 -0.32 8.40 18.36
C TYR A 5 -1.31 7.44 19.04
N GLN A 6 -1.85 7.84 20.20
CA GLN A 6 -2.97 7.12 20.82
C GLN A 6 -4.31 7.55 20.20
N LEU A 7 -5.16 6.58 19.87
CA LEU A 7 -6.59 6.81 19.58
C LEU A 7 -7.38 5.98 20.59
N ASN A 8 -8.30 6.62 21.32
CA ASN A 8 -9.08 5.99 22.40
C ASN A 8 -8.20 5.25 23.44
N GLY A 9 -7.04 5.82 23.79
CA GLY A 9 -6.12 5.24 24.78
C GLY A 9 -5.33 4.01 24.30
N GLN A 10 -5.41 3.65 23.02
CA GLN A 10 -4.67 2.52 22.45
C GLN A 10 -3.62 2.99 21.45
N TYR A 11 -2.40 2.51 21.63
CA TYR A 11 -1.39 2.49 20.56
C TYR A 11 -1.79 1.41 19.56
N SER A 12 -1.82 1.75 18.27
CA SER A 12 -2.05 0.79 17.20
C SER A 12 -0.82 0.75 16.32
N GLN A 13 -0.62 -0.37 15.64
CA GLN A 13 0.48 -0.55 14.72
C GLN A 13 -0.05 -1.06 13.37
N PHE A 14 0.76 -0.96 12.34
CA PHE A 14 0.43 -1.41 11.00
C PHE A 14 1.56 -2.23 10.39
N THR A 15 1.20 -3.06 9.40
CA THR A 15 2.19 -3.72 8.54
C THR A 15 2.55 -2.79 7.40
N LEU A 16 3.85 -2.59 7.14
CA LEU A 16 4.30 -1.95 5.91
C LEU A 16 4.46 -3.03 4.84
N LEU A 17 3.78 -2.89 3.71
CA LEU A 17 3.91 -3.79 2.57
C LEU A 17 4.56 -3.03 1.42
N THR A 18 5.63 -3.60 0.87
CA THR A 18 6.32 -3.04 -0.29
C THR A 18 6.57 -4.14 -1.30
N MET A 19 6.36 -3.85 -2.58
CA MET A 19 6.64 -4.78 -3.68
C MET A 19 7.85 -4.31 -4.46
N THR A 20 8.77 -5.22 -4.74
CA THR A 20 10.06 -4.89 -5.38
C THR A 20 10.63 -6.11 -6.12
N TYR A 21 11.81 -5.96 -6.70
CA TYR A 21 12.52 -6.99 -7.45
C TYR A 21 14.04 -6.76 -7.39
N GLU A 22 14.80 -7.73 -7.88
CA GLU A 22 16.27 -7.80 -7.75
C GLU A 22 17.02 -6.51 -8.11
N ALA A 23 16.67 -5.85 -9.22
CA ALA A 23 17.40 -4.63 -9.65
C ALA A 23 17.21 -3.43 -8.70
N ARG A 24 16.26 -3.51 -7.75
CA ARG A 24 15.95 -2.45 -6.79
C ARG A 24 16.40 -2.80 -5.37
N LEU A 25 17.18 -3.87 -5.18
CA LEU A 25 17.64 -4.31 -3.86
C LEU A 25 18.35 -3.22 -3.05
N TRP A 26 19.13 -2.35 -3.71
CA TRP A 26 19.80 -1.25 -3.02
C TRP A 26 18.80 -0.21 -2.48
N ASN A 27 17.78 0.14 -3.26
CA ASN A 27 16.69 1.02 -2.81
C ASN A 27 15.92 0.38 -1.64
N LEU A 28 15.61 -0.92 -1.75
CA LEU A 28 14.93 -1.67 -0.70
C LEU A 28 15.71 -1.65 0.63
N LYS A 29 17.05 -1.79 0.60
CA LYS A 29 17.88 -1.73 1.82
C LYS A 29 17.73 -0.38 2.54
N MET A 30 17.74 0.73 1.80
CA MET A 30 17.52 2.06 2.37
C MET A 30 16.08 2.24 2.87
N PHE A 31 15.11 1.78 2.09
CA PHE A 31 13.69 1.82 2.40
C PHE A 31 13.39 1.13 3.73
N ILE A 32 13.84 -0.13 3.88
CA ILE A 32 13.64 -0.91 5.11
C ILE A 32 14.33 -0.25 6.29
N ARG A 33 15.57 0.23 6.11
CA ARG A 33 16.33 0.91 7.16
C ARG A 33 15.57 2.12 7.70
N HIS A 34 15.00 2.93 6.82
CA HIS A 34 14.23 4.10 7.21
C HIS A 34 12.92 3.73 7.89
N TYR A 35 12.04 2.97 7.21
CA TYR A 35 10.68 2.76 7.69
C TYR A 35 10.58 1.80 8.88
N SER A 36 11.52 0.87 9.05
CA SER A 36 11.55 -0.01 10.23
C SER A 36 11.68 0.75 11.55
N ARG A 37 12.09 2.02 11.50
CA ARG A 37 12.29 2.89 12.66
C ARG A 37 11.14 3.88 12.87
N CYS A 38 10.10 3.85 12.04
CA CYS A 38 8.90 4.65 12.26
C CYS A 38 8.04 4.02 13.37
N ALA A 39 7.46 4.86 14.23
CA ALA A 39 6.94 4.45 15.54
C ALA A 39 5.83 3.38 15.48
N SER A 40 4.91 3.51 14.53
CA SER A 40 3.75 2.61 14.42
C SER A 40 3.95 1.45 13.43
N VAL A 41 5.14 1.30 12.83
CA VAL A 41 5.45 0.14 11.97
C VAL A 41 5.68 -1.09 12.86
N ARG A 42 4.88 -2.15 12.68
CA ARG A 42 5.02 -3.41 13.43
C ARG A 42 5.97 -4.39 12.77
N ASP A 43 5.81 -4.55 11.47
CA ASP A 43 6.51 -5.52 10.63
C ASP A 43 6.49 -5.03 9.18
N ILE A 44 7.45 -5.50 8.40
CA ILE A 44 7.58 -5.20 6.98
C ILE A 44 7.42 -6.49 6.18
N VAL A 45 6.53 -6.46 5.19
CA VAL A 45 6.36 -7.53 4.21
C VAL A 45 6.90 -7.04 2.86
N VAL A 46 7.96 -7.70 2.40
CA VAL A 46 8.54 -7.47 1.08
C VAL A 46 7.94 -8.49 0.11
N VAL A 47 7.10 -8.03 -0.80
CA VAL A 47 6.61 -8.84 -1.93
C VAL A 47 7.70 -8.86 -2.99
N TRP A 48 8.40 -9.97 -3.11
CA TRP A 48 9.52 -10.13 -4.03
C TRP A 48 9.04 -10.68 -5.37
N ASN A 49 8.94 -9.78 -6.36
CA ASN A 49 8.20 -10.02 -7.59
C ASN A 49 9.03 -10.71 -8.69
N LYS A 50 10.36 -10.57 -8.66
CA LYS A 50 11.25 -11.11 -9.71
C LYS A 50 12.71 -11.17 -9.25
N GLY A 51 13.42 -12.22 -9.69
CA GLY A 51 14.86 -12.40 -9.51
C GLY A 51 15.22 -13.12 -8.22
N LYS A 52 16.52 -13.22 -7.89
CA LYS A 52 16.96 -13.94 -6.70
C LYS A 52 16.59 -13.16 -5.44
N ALA A 53 15.79 -13.76 -4.57
CA ALA A 53 15.41 -13.15 -3.31
C ALA A 53 16.65 -12.94 -2.40
N PRO A 54 16.73 -11.79 -1.71
CA PRO A 54 17.79 -11.56 -0.73
C PRO A 54 17.55 -12.39 0.52
N GLU A 55 18.58 -12.54 1.34
CA GLU A 55 18.43 -13.11 2.67
C GLU A 55 17.92 -12.05 3.65
N GLN A 56 17.12 -12.45 4.64
CA GLN A 56 16.60 -11.50 5.65
C GLN A 56 17.72 -10.77 6.42
N SER A 57 18.87 -11.43 6.59
CA SER A 57 20.06 -10.89 7.24
C SER A 57 20.73 -9.75 6.47
N GLU A 58 20.35 -9.50 5.21
CA GLU A 58 20.87 -8.39 4.41
C GLU A 58 20.25 -7.03 4.77
N PHE A 59 19.26 -7.00 5.65
CA PHE A 59 18.51 -5.79 6.00
C PHE A 59 18.85 -5.28 7.41
N ASP A 60 19.19 -3.98 7.50
CA ASP A 60 19.29 -3.24 8.77
C ASP A 60 17.90 -2.76 9.21
N SER A 61 17.16 -3.63 9.91
CA SER A 61 15.78 -3.37 10.34
C SER A 61 15.62 -3.39 11.86
N ALA A 62 14.85 -2.44 12.40
CA ALA A 62 14.44 -2.44 13.81
C ALA A 62 13.16 -3.25 14.09
N VAL A 63 12.49 -3.76 13.05
CA VAL A 63 11.29 -4.60 13.14
C VAL A 63 11.43 -5.86 12.27
N PRO A 64 10.63 -6.92 12.50
CA PRO A 64 10.66 -8.11 11.64
C PRO A 64 10.42 -7.77 10.16
N VAL A 65 11.24 -8.35 9.29
CA VAL A 65 11.09 -8.28 7.83
C VAL A 65 10.81 -9.68 7.31
N ARG A 66 9.72 -9.85 6.58
CA ARG A 66 9.40 -11.11 5.89
C ARG A 66 9.41 -10.89 4.39
N ILE A 67 10.14 -11.74 3.69
CA ILE A 67 10.15 -11.77 2.22
C ILE A 67 9.11 -12.80 1.77
N ARG A 68 8.14 -12.36 0.97
CA ARG A 68 7.16 -13.21 0.30
C ARG A 68 7.53 -13.27 -1.18
N VAL A 69 8.14 -14.38 -1.59
CA VAL A 69 8.54 -14.61 -2.99
C VAL A 69 7.31 -15.02 -3.79
N GLU A 70 7.12 -14.37 -4.93
CA GLU A 70 6.03 -14.68 -5.85
C GLU A 70 6.59 -15.38 -7.10
N GLU A 71 5.81 -16.31 -7.64
CA GLU A 71 6.23 -17.13 -8.79
C GLU A 71 6.25 -16.33 -10.09
N LEU A 72 5.36 -15.35 -10.21
CA LEU A 72 5.17 -14.53 -11.40
C LEU A 72 5.33 -13.05 -11.05
N ASN A 73 6.02 -12.33 -11.93
CA ASN A 73 6.11 -10.87 -11.86
C ASN A 73 4.76 -10.25 -12.24
N SER A 74 3.95 -9.91 -11.25
CA SER A 74 2.61 -9.32 -11.42
C SER A 74 2.38 -8.18 -10.43
N LEU A 75 1.70 -7.12 -10.87
CA LEU A 75 1.27 -6.05 -9.97
C LEU A 75 0.16 -6.50 -9.02
N ASN A 76 -0.59 -7.55 -9.36
CA ASN A 76 -1.64 -8.10 -8.49
C ASN A 76 -1.10 -8.64 -7.16
N ASN A 77 0.19 -9.00 -7.11
CA ASN A 77 0.81 -9.62 -5.95
C ASN A 77 0.82 -8.74 -4.70
N ARG A 78 0.84 -7.41 -4.84
CA ARG A 78 0.82 -6.49 -3.70
C ARG A 78 -0.47 -6.55 -2.86
N PHE A 79 -1.55 -7.10 -3.44
CA PHE A 79 -2.84 -7.26 -2.75
C PHE A 79 -3.22 -8.71 -2.44
N LYS A 80 -2.32 -9.67 -2.68
CA LYS A 80 -2.56 -11.10 -2.40
C LYS A 80 -2.89 -11.32 -0.93
N ILE A 81 -3.97 -12.09 -0.70
CA ILE A 81 -4.40 -12.46 0.65
C ILE A 81 -3.23 -13.14 1.37
N ASP A 82 -2.85 -12.58 2.52
CA ASP A 82 -1.74 -13.06 3.30
C ASP A 82 -2.17 -13.31 4.75
N PRO A 83 -2.36 -14.59 5.15
CA PRO A 83 -2.80 -14.91 6.50
C PRO A 83 -1.75 -14.59 7.57
N LEU A 84 -0.50 -14.29 7.19
CA LEU A 84 0.55 -13.91 8.13
C LEU A 84 0.51 -12.41 8.48
N ILE A 85 -0.19 -11.58 7.70
CA ILE A 85 -0.43 -10.17 8.07
C ILE A 85 -1.53 -10.13 9.13
N LYS A 86 -1.14 -9.78 10.36
CA LYS A 86 -2.04 -9.76 11.53
C LYS A 86 -2.64 -8.39 11.82
N ASN A 87 -1.96 -7.33 11.39
CA ASN A 87 -2.45 -5.97 11.57
C ASN A 87 -3.65 -5.69 10.67
N ARG A 88 -4.65 -5.01 11.22
CA ARG A 88 -5.80 -4.55 10.45
C ARG A 88 -5.39 -3.54 9.38
N ALA A 89 -4.47 -2.65 9.73
CA ALA A 89 -3.92 -1.64 8.84
C ALA A 89 -2.72 -2.18 8.07
N VAL A 90 -2.70 -1.92 6.77
CA VAL A 90 -1.50 -2.06 5.94
C VAL A 90 -1.22 -0.74 5.24
N LEU A 91 0.03 -0.31 5.26
CA LEU A 91 0.54 0.73 4.38
C LEU A 91 1.17 0.05 3.16
N GLU A 92 0.54 0.19 2.00
CA GLU A 92 1.16 -0.19 0.73
C GLU A 92 2.01 0.98 0.26
N LEU A 93 3.30 0.71 -0.01
CA LEU A 93 4.27 1.75 -0.31
C LEU A 93 5.31 1.27 -1.32
N ASP A 94 5.36 1.95 -2.46
CA ASP A 94 6.34 1.73 -3.52
C ASP A 94 7.75 2.00 -2.97
N ASP A 95 8.71 1.16 -3.35
CA ASP A 95 10.08 1.15 -2.82
C ASP A 95 10.98 2.29 -3.36
N ASP A 96 10.45 3.19 -4.20
CA ASP A 96 11.09 4.47 -4.56
C ASP A 96 10.50 5.67 -3.80
N ILE A 97 9.50 5.46 -2.95
CA ILE A 97 8.85 6.55 -2.21
C ILE A 97 9.43 6.63 -0.80
N MET A 98 10.14 7.73 -0.54
CA MET A 98 10.72 8.06 0.75
C MET A 98 9.98 9.25 1.38
N MET A 99 9.25 8.98 2.46
CA MET A 99 8.45 9.93 3.23
C MET A 99 8.99 10.04 4.64
N THR A 100 8.79 11.18 5.31
CA THR A 100 9.17 11.28 6.71
C THR A 100 8.31 10.34 7.56
N CYS A 101 8.85 9.81 8.68
CA CYS A 101 8.02 9.04 9.61
C CYS A 101 6.83 9.87 10.10
N ASP A 102 6.99 11.20 10.25
CA ASP A 102 5.90 12.07 10.68
C ASP A 102 4.76 12.16 9.64
N ASP A 103 5.06 12.14 8.34
CA ASP A 103 4.04 12.03 7.29
C ASP A 103 3.30 10.69 7.34
N VAL A 104 4.05 9.60 7.55
CA VAL A 104 3.50 8.25 7.71
C VAL A 104 2.55 8.18 8.90
N GLU A 105 2.96 8.70 10.07
CA GLU A 105 2.13 8.74 11.28
C GLU A 105 0.88 9.61 11.09
N ARG A 106 0.98 10.74 10.38
CA ARG A 106 -0.19 11.56 10.02
C ARG A 106 -1.19 10.80 9.15
N GLY A 107 -0.69 10.10 8.12
CA GLY A 107 -1.55 9.26 7.27
C GLY A 107 -2.21 8.13 8.05
N PHE A 108 -1.45 7.48 8.93
CA PHE A 108 -1.96 6.40 9.78
C PHE A 108 -3.04 6.91 10.74
N LYS A 109 -2.85 8.08 11.35
CA LYS A 109 -3.87 8.72 12.18
C LYS A 109 -5.19 8.92 11.42
N VAL A 110 -5.14 9.51 10.23
CA VAL A 110 -6.32 9.74 9.39
C VAL A 110 -6.99 8.42 9.01
N TRP A 111 -6.21 7.39 8.68
CA TRP A 111 -6.76 6.06 8.39
C TRP A 111 -7.47 5.45 9.60
N ARG A 112 -6.95 5.62 10.83
CA ARG A 112 -7.61 5.09 12.03
C ARG A 112 -8.96 5.76 12.31
N GLU A 113 -9.15 7.00 11.87
CA GLU A 113 -10.43 7.72 11.94
C GLU A 113 -11.42 7.26 10.85
N HIS A 114 -10.91 6.70 9.74
CA HIS A 114 -11.69 6.24 8.58
C HIS A 114 -11.21 4.88 8.03
N PRO A 115 -11.24 3.80 8.83
CA PRO A 115 -10.59 2.53 8.48
C PRO A 115 -11.32 1.77 7.36
N ASP A 116 -12.51 2.21 6.99
CA ASP A 116 -13.31 1.75 5.85
C ASP A 116 -12.88 2.35 4.50
N ARG A 117 -11.92 3.30 4.50
CA ARG A 117 -11.47 4.03 3.31
C ARG A 117 -10.01 3.73 2.96
N ILE A 118 -9.67 3.98 1.69
CA ILE A 118 -8.28 4.13 1.26
C ILE A 118 -7.83 5.54 1.65
N VAL A 119 -6.76 5.63 2.44
CA VAL A 119 -6.16 6.91 2.87
C VAL A 119 -4.74 6.97 2.34
N GLY A 120 -4.47 7.84 1.39
CA GLY A 120 -3.15 7.93 0.77
C GLY A 120 -2.77 9.33 0.33
N PHE A 121 -1.55 9.45 -0.20
CA PHE A 121 -0.87 10.73 -0.35
C PHE A 121 -0.94 11.30 -1.77
N TYR A 122 -1.26 10.46 -2.76
CA TYR A 122 -1.24 10.82 -4.18
C TYR A 122 -2.64 10.79 -4.81
N PRO A 123 -3.39 11.90 -4.75
CA PRO A 123 -4.74 11.96 -5.31
C PRO A 123 -4.73 11.97 -6.84
N ARG A 124 -5.80 11.42 -7.41
CA ARG A 124 -6.09 11.37 -8.84
C ARG A 124 -7.55 11.73 -9.07
N LEU A 125 -7.83 12.27 -10.25
CA LEU A 125 -9.19 12.68 -10.62
C LEU A 125 -9.55 12.11 -11.99
N VAL A 126 -10.61 11.32 -12.02
CA VAL A 126 -11.33 10.96 -13.24
C VAL A 126 -12.51 11.90 -13.38
N ASP A 127 -12.53 12.70 -14.45
CA ASP A 127 -13.63 13.61 -14.76
C ASP A 127 -14.73 12.93 -15.60
N GLY A 128 -15.84 13.64 -15.86
CA GLY A 128 -16.97 13.12 -16.63
C GLY A 128 -16.66 12.71 -18.08
N SER A 129 -15.45 12.99 -18.58
CA SER A 129 -14.97 12.49 -19.88
C SER A 129 -14.17 11.19 -19.75
N LEU A 130 -14.20 10.54 -18.58
CA LEU A 130 -13.42 9.34 -18.23
C LEU A 130 -11.91 9.54 -18.39
N LYS A 131 -11.43 10.79 -18.30
CA LYS A 131 -10.00 11.10 -18.40
C LYS A 131 -9.35 11.00 -17.03
N TYR A 132 -8.39 10.11 -16.91
CA TYR A 132 -7.53 9.99 -15.74
C TYR A 132 -6.55 11.17 -15.66
N ARG A 133 -6.59 11.93 -14.55
CA ARG A 133 -5.76 13.13 -14.35
C ARG A 133 -4.88 13.01 -13.11
N ALA A 134 -3.63 13.43 -13.28
CA ALA A 134 -2.62 13.44 -12.24
C ALA A 134 -2.90 14.47 -11.12
N GLU A 135 -2.15 14.34 -10.03
CA GLU A 135 -2.27 15.11 -8.80
C GLU A 135 -2.39 16.63 -8.98
N LYS A 136 -1.54 17.25 -9.81
CA LYS A 136 -1.57 18.71 -10.05
C LYS A 136 -2.95 19.16 -10.54
N TYR A 137 -3.61 18.36 -11.38
CA TYR A 137 -4.94 18.64 -11.88
C TYR A 137 -5.99 18.47 -10.77
N ALA A 138 -5.94 17.35 -10.04
CA ALA A 138 -6.85 17.05 -8.93
C ALA A 138 -6.82 18.17 -7.87
N ARG A 139 -5.61 18.56 -7.43
CA ARG A 139 -5.41 19.65 -6.47
C ARG A 139 -5.94 20.99 -6.98
N ARG A 140 -5.66 21.34 -8.25
CA ARG A 140 -6.17 22.57 -8.87
C ARG A 140 -7.70 22.60 -8.93
N LYS A 141 -8.34 21.46 -9.16
CA LYS A 141 -9.80 21.32 -9.17
C LYS A 141 -10.41 21.15 -7.78
N LYS A 142 -9.60 21.11 -6.72
CA LYS A 142 -10.02 20.84 -5.34
C LYS A 142 -10.91 19.59 -5.24
N GLY A 143 -10.58 18.56 -6.03
CA GLY A 143 -11.37 17.33 -6.10
C GLY A 143 -10.53 16.13 -6.52
N TYR A 144 -10.82 14.98 -5.92
CA TYR A 144 -10.23 13.69 -6.25
C TYR A 144 -11.28 12.60 -6.04
N ASN A 145 -11.16 11.51 -6.78
CA ASN A 145 -12.02 10.32 -6.65
C ASN A 145 -11.22 9.01 -6.73
N MET A 146 -9.89 9.10 -6.78
CA MET A 146 -8.99 7.97 -6.73
C MET A 146 -7.74 8.35 -5.93
N ILE A 147 -7.17 7.37 -5.23
CA ILE A 147 -5.90 7.45 -4.52
C ILE A 147 -4.96 6.38 -5.09
N LEU A 148 -3.75 6.77 -5.50
CA LEU A 148 -2.75 5.75 -5.86
C LEU A 148 -2.38 4.92 -4.63
N THR A 149 -2.36 3.60 -4.78
CA THR A 149 -2.11 2.69 -3.67
C THR A 149 -0.64 2.67 -3.26
N GLY A 150 0.27 3.02 -4.18
CA GLY A 150 1.72 3.04 -3.96
C GLY A 150 2.20 3.96 -2.84
N ALA A 151 1.31 4.74 -2.21
CA ALA A 151 1.49 5.27 -0.86
C ALA A 151 0.12 5.45 -0.21
N ALA A 152 -0.47 4.36 0.29
CA ALA A 152 -1.79 4.37 0.89
C ALA A 152 -1.97 3.35 2.02
N PHE A 153 -2.64 3.80 3.08
CA PHE A 153 -3.20 2.97 4.12
C PHE A 153 -4.55 2.39 3.70
N MET A 154 -4.76 1.12 4.04
CA MET A 154 -6.01 0.41 3.82
C MET A 154 -6.22 -0.68 4.88
N ASP A 155 -7.47 -1.16 5.01
CA ASP A 155 -7.76 -2.34 5.82
C ASP A 155 -7.37 -3.59 5.05
N THR A 156 -6.46 -4.39 5.59
CA THR A 156 -5.91 -5.59 4.94
C THR A 156 -7.01 -6.57 4.54
N ARG A 157 -7.95 -6.87 5.44
CA ARG A 157 -8.99 -7.88 5.18
C ARG A 157 -9.93 -7.38 4.10
N MET A 158 -10.38 -6.14 4.22
CA MET A 158 -11.34 -5.55 3.30
C MET A 158 -10.72 -5.30 1.92
N ALA A 159 -9.53 -4.69 1.85
CA ALA A 159 -8.86 -4.41 0.58
C ALA A 159 -8.52 -5.69 -0.18
N PHE A 160 -7.89 -6.65 0.48
CA PHE A 160 -7.32 -7.82 -0.20
C PHE A 160 -8.43 -8.81 -0.58
N SER A 161 -9.46 -8.98 0.27
CA SER A 161 -10.61 -9.82 -0.08
C SER A 161 -11.41 -9.27 -1.26
N ARG A 162 -11.62 -7.95 -1.34
CA ARG A 162 -12.25 -7.31 -2.50
C ARG A 162 -11.38 -7.47 -3.74
N TYR A 163 -10.08 -7.20 -3.64
CA TYR A 163 -9.18 -7.29 -4.78
C TYR A 163 -9.08 -8.71 -5.34
N TRP A 164 -9.13 -9.74 -4.47
CA TRP A 164 -9.05 -11.15 -4.86
C TRP A 164 -10.40 -11.86 -4.99
N SER A 165 -11.51 -11.12 -4.93
CA SER A 165 -12.84 -11.68 -5.14
C SER A 165 -13.03 -12.17 -6.58
N GLU A 166 -14.05 -12.99 -6.82
CA GLU A 166 -14.38 -13.45 -8.18
C GLU A 166 -14.85 -12.30 -9.07
N GLU A 167 -15.56 -11.31 -8.51
CA GLU A 167 -16.00 -10.10 -9.23
C GLU A 167 -14.82 -9.29 -9.77
N ALA A 168 -13.70 -9.26 -9.05
CA ALA A 168 -12.50 -8.54 -9.45
C ALA A 168 -11.62 -9.30 -10.48
N LYS A 169 -11.96 -10.55 -10.82
CA LYS A 169 -11.12 -11.44 -11.66
C LYS A 169 -10.81 -10.84 -13.03
N ALA A 170 -11.83 -10.34 -13.74
CA ALA A 170 -11.64 -9.71 -15.05
C ALA A 170 -10.74 -8.46 -14.96
N GLY A 171 -10.86 -7.70 -13.87
CA GLY A 171 -9.98 -6.58 -13.57
C GLY A 171 -8.54 -7.03 -13.37
N ARG A 172 -8.28 -8.07 -12.56
CA ARG A 172 -6.94 -8.61 -12.33
C ARG A 172 -6.29 -9.11 -13.63
N THR A 173 -7.06 -9.75 -14.52
CA THR A 173 -6.58 -10.14 -15.85
C THR A 173 -6.17 -8.93 -16.70
N LEU A 174 -6.92 -7.83 -16.64
CA LEU A 174 -6.54 -6.60 -17.33
C LEU A 174 -5.27 -5.98 -16.74
N VAL A 175 -5.13 -6.00 -15.41
CA VAL A 175 -3.92 -5.54 -14.71
C VAL A 175 -2.69 -6.31 -15.18
N ASP A 176 -2.76 -7.64 -15.26
CA ASP A 176 -1.65 -8.46 -15.76
C ASP A 176 -1.34 -8.15 -17.23
N LYS A 177 -2.37 -8.00 -18.06
CA LYS A 177 -2.21 -7.71 -19.50
C LYS A 177 -1.57 -6.35 -19.76
N LEU A 178 -1.95 -5.32 -18.99
CA LEU A 178 -1.44 -3.96 -19.14
C LEU A 178 -0.18 -3.69 -18.32
N PHE A 179 0.12 -4.57 -17.36
CA PHE A 179 1.13 -4.35 -16.32
C PHE A 179 0.96 -2.97 -15.65
N ASN A 180 -0.30 -2.64 -15.31
CA ASN A 180 -0.70 -1.34 -14.74
C ASN A 180 -2.13 -1.42 -14.15
N CYS A 181 -2.60 -0.32 -13.54
CA CYS A 181 -3.99 -0.08 -13.14
C CYS A 181 -4.54 -0.92 -11.98
N GLU A 182 -3.68 -1.55 -11.18
CA GLU A 182 -4.05 -2.21 -9.94
C GLU A 182 -4.68 -1.24 -8.94
N ASP A 183 -4.17 0.00 -8.87
CA ASP A 183 -4.73 1.05 -8.03
C ASP A 183 -6.14 1.47 -8.50
N VAL A 184 -6.35 1.61 -9.80
CA VAL A 184 -7.64 1.97 -10.39
C VAL A 184 -8.68 0.89 -10.08
N LEU A 185 -8.30 -0.38 -10.25
CA LEU A 185 -9.16 -1.50 -9.91
C LEU A 185 -9.56 -1.47 -8.43
N LEU A 186 -8.61 -1.30 -7.52
CA LEU A 186 -8.91 -1.26 -6.10
C LEU A 186 -9.83 -0.08 -5.73
N ASN A 187 -9.58 1.11 -6.26
CA ASN A 187 -10.44 2.27 -6.02
C ASN A 187 -11.87 2.02 -6.53
N TYR A 188 -12.03 1.39 -7.69
CA TYR A 188 -13.35 1.04 -8.23
C TYR A 188 -14.10 0.06 -7.32
N LEU A 189 -13.41 -0.97 -6.81
CA LEU A 189 -13.98 -1.95 -5.88
C LEU A 189 -14.40 -1.30 -4.55
N TYR A 190 -13.66 -0.32 -4.05
CA TYR A 190 -14.04 0.45 -2.87
C TYR A 190 -15.29 1.31 -3.13
N ALA A 191 -15.31 2.05 -4.23
CA ALA A 191 -16.43 2.93 -4.58
C ALA A 191 -17.74 2.16 -4.79
N ASN A 192 -17.66 0.98 -5.45
CA ASN A 192 -18.83 0.14 -5.68
C ASN A 192 -19.41 -0.40 -4.35
N ALA A 193 -18.56 -0.73 -3.39
CA ALA A 193 -18.98 -1.26 -2.08
C ALA A 193 -19.49 -0.19 -1.11
N SER A 194 -19.10 1.08 -1.28
CA SER A 194 -19.53 2.20 -0.43
C SER A 194 -20.84 2.85 -0.88
N SER A 195 -21.58 2.21 -1.79
CA SER A 195 -22.91 2.67 -2.21
C SER A 195 -23.96 2.27 -1.16
N SER A 196 -23.92 2.93 0.00
CA SER A 196 -24.97 2.93 1.04
C SER A 196 -24.92 4.26 1.80
#